data_AF-A0A2A4IYD9-F1
#
_entry.id   AF-A0A2A4IYD9-F1
#
_cell.length_a   1.000
_cell.length_b   1.000
_cell.length_c   1.000
_cell.angle_alpha   90.00
_cell.angle_beta   90.00
_cell.angle_gamma   90.00
#
_symmetry.space_group_name_H-M   'P 1'
#
loop_
_entity.id
_entity.type
_entity.pdbx_description
1 polymer ?
#
loop_
_entity_poly.entity_id
_entity_poly.type
_entity_poly.pdbx_seq_one_letter_code
_entity_poly.pdbx_strand_id
1 'polypeptide(L)'
;LFFKSPAQLSQTNVTNITTTVPGHTLEKLSPNTQYVIWVKAHAAAGDSQPSETLLAWTDPAYPAYVEPPSVNPVNLVVEGSSMTILCIAMGTPTPTISLYIS
;
A
#
# COMPACT_ATOMS: atom_id res chain seq x y z
N LEU A 1 15.90 -15.61 -1.86
CA LEU A 1 15.54 -14.19 -1.69
C LEU A 1 15.57 -13.87 -0.21
N PHE A 2 16.17 -12.75 0.16
CA PHE A 2 16.33 -12.33 1.55
C PHE A 2 15.77 -10.92 1.69
N PHE A 3 15.03 -10.66 2.77
CA PHE A 3 14.58 -9.31 3.08
C PHE A 3 14.51 -9.04 4.59
N LYS A 4 14.59 -7.77 4.97
CA LYS A 4 14.42 -7.27 6.35
C LYS A 4 13.82 -5.87 6.36
N SER A 5 13.11 -5.51 7.43
CA SER A 5 12.67 -4.13 7.68
C SER A 5 13.45 -3.50 8.84
N PRO A 6 13.69 -2.17 8.84
CA PRO A 6 14.28 -1.46 9.97
C PRO A 6 13.43 -1.51 11.24
N ALA A 7 12.11 -1.74 11.11
CA ALA A 7 11.20 -1.93 12.23
C ALA A 7 11.50 -3.20 13.04
N GLN A 8 12.27 -4.14 12.48
CA GLN A 8 12.81 -5.28 13.22
C GLN A 8 14.12 -4.84 13.89
N LEU A 9 14.02 -4.41 15.15
CA LEU A 9 15.11 -3.84 15.98
C LEU A 9 16.30 -4.78 16.26
N SER A 10 16.34 -5.95 15.64
CA SER A 10 17.42 -6.94 15.79
C SER A 10 18.08 -7.17 14.44
N GLN A 11 19.39 -6.92 14.36
CA GLN A 11 20.24 -7.10 13.17
C GLN A 11 20.22 -8.53 12.57
N THR A 12 19.52 -9.46 13.23
CA THR A 12 19.43 -10.91 13.00
C THR A 12 18.13 -11.42 12.36
N ASN A 13 17.07 -10.61 12.23
CA ASN A 13 15.80 -11.11 11.67
C ASN A 13 15.73 -10.95 10.14
N VAL A 14 16.58 -11.69 9.42
CA VAL A 14 16.48 -11.79 7.96
C VAL A 14 15.50 -12.90 7.61
N THR A 15 14.43 -12.57 6.88
CA THR A 15 13.53 -13.59 6.33
C THR A 15 14.13 -14.15 5.04
N ASN A 16 14.32 -15.46 4.98
CA ASN A 16 14.79 -16.17 3.80
C ASN A 16 13.61 -16.87 3.10
N ILE A 17 13.49 -16.63 1.81
CA ILE A 17 12.51 -17.27 0.93
C ILE A 17 13.26 -17.96 -0.21
N THR A 18 13.11 -19.26 -0.32
CA THR A 18 13.64 -20.04 -1.45
C THR A 18 12.59 -20.10 -2.57
N THR A 19 13.02 -19.82 -3.80
CA THR A 19 12.18 -19.90 -4.99
C THR A 19 12.95 -20.59 -6.11
N THR A 20 12.26 -21.40 -6.91
CA THR A 20 12.81 -22.09 -8.08
C THR A 20 12.54 -21.33 -9.38
N VAL A 21 11.68 -20.31 -9.33
CA VAL A 21 11.34 -19.44 -10.46
C VAL A 21 12.00 -18.07 -10.30
N PRO A 22 12.26 -17.32 -11.39
CA PRO A 22 12.99 -16.05 -11.34
C PRO A 22 12.21 -14.89 -10.70
N GLY A 23 10.98 -15.11 -10.25
CA GLY A 23 10.14 -14.08 -9.63
C GLY A 23 9.48 -14.55 -8.33
N HIS A 24 9.25 -13.61 -7.41
CA HIS A 24 8.51 -13.85 -6.18
C HIS A 24 7.86 -12.56 -5.69
N THR A 25 6.59 -12.63 -5.27
CA THR A 25 5.85 -11.48 -4.72
C THR A 25 5.86 -11.55 -3.20
N LEU A 26 6.31 -10.47 -2.55
CA LEU A 26 6.26 -10.35 -1.09
C LEU A 26 4.88 -9.86 -0.65
N GLU A 27 4.24 -10.60 0.25
CA GLU A 27 2.91 -10.30 0.77
C GLU A 27 2.96 -9.99 2.28
N LYS A 28 1.87 -9.41 2.80
CA LYS A 28 1.68 -9.11 4.23
C LYS A 28 2.80 -8.22 4.82
N LEU A 29 3.31 -7.30 4.02
CA LEU A 29 4.26 -6.29 4.47
C LEU A 29 3.54 -5.27 5.37
N SER A 30 4.26 -4.74 6.35
CA SER A 30 3.76 -3.66 7.19
C SER A 30 3.68 -2.37 6.37
N PRO A 31 2.61 -1.57 6.50
CA PRO A 31 2.49 -0.28 5.82
C PRO A 31 3.53 0.71 6.34
N ASN A 32 3.80 1.76 5.57
CA ASN A 32 4.76 2.82 5.92
C ASN A 32 6.13 2.30 6.40
N THR A 33 6.63 1.23 5.81
CA THR A 33 7.82 0.51 6.28
C THR A 33 8.81 0.35 5.15
N GLN A 34 10.07 0.70 5.42
CA GLN A 34 11.17 0.45 4.51
C GLN A 34 11.59 -1.02 4.56
N TYR A 35 11.93 -1.61 3.42
CA TYR A 35 12.45 -2.96 3.29
C TYR A 35 13.75 -2.95 2.51
N VAL A 36 14.70 -3.75 2.98
CA VAL A 36 16.00 -4.00 2.34
C VAL A 36 15.97 -5.42 1.80
N ILE A 37 16.16 -5.57 0.49
CA ILE A 37 15.96 -6.83 -0.23
C ILE A 37 17.21 -7.17 -1.04
N TRP A 38 17.65 -8.43 -1.01
CA TRP A 38 18.70 -8.95 -1.88
C TRP A 38 18.46 -10.42 -2.20
N VAL A 39 19.12 -10.93 -3.24
CA VAL A 39 18.96 -12.31 -3.71
C VAL A 39 20.32 -13.00 -3.75
N LYS A 40 20.34 -14.31 -3.48
CA LYS A 40 21.46 -15.20 -3.80
C LYS A 40 20.93 -16.35 -4.65
N ALA A 41 21.71 -16.78 -5.62
CA ALA A 41 21.45 -18.01 -6.35
C ALA A 41 22.01 -19.19 -5.56
N HIS A 42 21.24 -20.28 -5.50
CA HIS A 42 21.66 -21.53 -4.86
C HIS A 42 21.77 -22.62 -5.92
N ALA A 43 22.93 -23.24 -6.05
CA ALA A 43 23.20 -24.34 -6.97
C ALA A 43 23.85 -25.51 -6.23
N ALA A 44 24.02 -26.66 -6.91
CA ALA A 44 24.70 -27.83 -6.32
C ALA A 44 26.13 -27.55 -5.85
N ALA A 45 26.79 -26.54 -6.45
CA ALA A 45 28.13 -26.08 -6.07
C ALA A 45 28.15 -25.13 -4.85
N GLY A 46 26.97 -24.76 -4.31
CA GLY A 46 26.82 -23.82 -3.20
C GLY A 46 26.08 -22.53 -3.57
N ASP A 47 26.13 -21.56 -2.65
CA ASP A 47 25.52 -20.24 -2.79
C ASP A 47 26.40 -19.26 -3.56
N SER A 48 25.78 -18.41 -4.37
CA SER A 48 26.44 -17.28 -5.02
C SER A 48 26.71 -16.13 -4.03
N GLN A 49 27.51 -15.16 -4.48
CA GLN A 49 27.54 -13.85 -3.83
C GLN A 49 26.16 -13.16 -3.89
N PRO A 50 25.84 -12.29 -2.91
CA PRO A 50 24.60 -11.51 -2.93
C PRO A 50 24.49 -10.60 -4.16
N SER A 51 23.27 -10.39 -4.62
CA SER A 51 22.94 -9.36 -5.61
C SER A 51 23.10 -7.95 -5.04
N GLU A 52 22.90 -6.94 -5.91
CA GLU A 52 22.65 -5.58 -5.47
C GLU A 52 21.48 -5.52 -4.47
N THR A 53 21.56 -4.57 -3.55
CA THR A 53 20.54 -4.36 -2.51
C THR A 53 19.48 -3.40 -3.01
N LEU A 54 18.23 -3.85 -3.00
CA LEU A 54 17.07 -3.04 -3.32
C LEU A 54 16.46 -2.45 -2.04
N LEU A 55 16.17 -1.15 -2.07
CA LEU A 55 15.41 -0.46 -1.03
C LEU A 55 14.00 -0.18 -1.55
N ALA A 56 12.99 -0.65 -0.82
CA ALA A 56 11.59 -0.46 -1.15
C ALA A 56 10.82 0.08 0.05
N TRP A 57 9.79 0.88 -0.19
CA TRP A 57 8.89 1.41 0.85
C TRP A 57 7.48 0.96 0.54
N THR A 58 6.78 0.50 1.56
CA THR A 58 5.33 0.31 1.47
C THR A 58 4.62 1.64 1.68
N ASP A 59 3.53 1.85 0.95
CA ASP A 59 2.71 3.03 1.14
C ASP A 59 2.15 3.10 2.57
N PRO A 60 1.94 4.30 3.11
CA PRO A 60 1.15 4.46 4.32
C PRO A 60 -0.25 3.89 4.13
N ALA A 61 -0.80 3.32 5.20
CA ALA A 61 -2.20 2.89 5.26
C ALA A 61 -2.95 3.84 6.18
N TYR A 62 -3.67 4.80 5.58
CA TYR A 62 -4.56 5.71 6.29
C TYR A 62 -6.01 5.23 6.14
N PRO A 63 -6.76 5.14 7.25
CA PRO A 63 -8.15 4.71 7.21
C PRO A 63 -8.99 5.68 6.36
N ALA A 64 -10.06 5.16 5.77
CA ALA A 64 -11.01 5.98 5.04
C ALA A 64 -11.72 6.95 6.00
N TYR A 65 -11.72 8.22 5.64
CA TYR A 65 -12.46 9.28 6.31
C TYR A 65 -13.34 9.97 5.28
N VAL A 66 -14.61 10.18 5.62
CA VAL A 66 -15.60 10.82 4.75
C VAL A 66 -16.11 12.07 5.45
N GLU A 67 -16.04 13.20 4.74
CA GLU A 67 -16.68 14.44 5.18
C GLU A 67 -18.18 14.39 4.85
N PRO A 68 -19.07 14.93 5.72
CA PRO A 68 -20.48 15.05 5.38
C PRO A 68 -20.68 15.72 4.01
N PRO A 69 -21.54 15.18 3.12
CA PRO A 69 -21.72 15.73 1.79
C PRO A 69 -22.30 17.14 1.89
N SER A 70 -21.76 18.07 1.10
CA SER A 70 -22.30 19.43 1.02
C SER A 70 -23.09 19.62 -0.27
N VAL A 71 -24.17 20.37 -0.16
CA VAL A 71 -25.13 20.61 -1.23
C VAL A 71 -25.06 22.07 -1.65
N ASN A 72 -24.90 22.31 -2.95
CA ASN A 72 -24.89 23.65 -3.53
C ASN A 72 -25.86 23.74 -4.73
N PRO A 73 -26.84 24.66 -4.73
CA PRO A 73 -27.15 25.65 -3.68
C PRO A 73 -27.86 25.05 -2.47
N VAL A 74 -27.60 25.61 -1.28
CA VAL A 74 -28.18 25.18 0.01
C VAL A 74 -29.67 25.54 0.15
N ASN A 75 -30.13 26.47 -0.69
CA ASN A 75 -31.49 27.02 -0.66
C ASN A 75 -32.36 26.38 -1.76
N LEU A 76 -33.68 26.51 -1.60
CA LEU A 76 -34.76 26.01 -2.46
C LEU A 76 -34.31 25.73 -3.91
N VAL A 77 -34.10 24.45 -4.23
CA VAL A 77 -33.82 24.03 -5.61
C VAL A 77 -35.14 24.16 -6.37
N VAL A 78 -35.18 25.08 -7.33
CA VAL A 78 -36.36 25.29 -8.17
C VAL A 78 -36.44 24.16 -9.20
N GLU A 79 -37.65 23.69 -9.51
CA GLU A 79 -37.86 22.73 -10.59
C GLU A 79 -37.20 23.22 -11.89
N GLY A 80 -36.44 22.35 -12.54
CA GLY A 80 -35.65 22.70 -13.73
C GLY A 80 -34.27 23.32 -13.44
N SER A 81 -33.91 23.52 -12.17
CA SER A 81 -32.54 23.94 -11.78
C SER A 81 -31.61 22.75 -11.55
N SER A 82 -30.30 22.98 -11.63
CA SER A 82 -29.26 22.00 -11.30
C SER A 82 -28.75 22.17 -9.87
N MET A 83 -28.40 21.06 -9.23
CA MET A 83 -27.76 21.03 -7.92
C MET A 83 -26.48 20.20 -7.99
N THR A 84 -25.47 20.59 -7.21
CA THR A 84 -24.20 19.87 -7.05
C THR A 84 -24.10 19.29 -5.65
N ILE A 85 -23.73 18.00 -5.56
CA ILE A 85 -23.42 17.32 -4.31
C ILE A 85 -21.91 17.11 -4.27
N LEU A 86 -21.24 17.72 -3.31
CA LEU A 86 -19.81 17.60 -3.09
C LEU A 86 -19.56 16.50 -2.04
N CYS A 87 -18.87 15.45 -2.46
CA CYS A 87 -18.43 14.36 -1.59
C CYS A 87 -16.90 14.37 -1.48
N ILE A 88 -16.38 14.46 -0.26
CA ILE A 88 -14.94 14.44 0.01
C ILE A 88 -14.63 13.23 0.88
N ALA A 89 -13.69 12.41 0.42
CA ALA A 89 -13.15 11.31 1.20
C ALA A 89 -11.63 11.26 1.07
N MET A 90 -10.97 10.86 2.15
CA MET A 90 -9.52 10.74 2.25
C MET A 90 -9.18 9.33 2.73
N GLY A 91 -8.10 8.75 2.22
CA GLY A 91 -7.66 7.40 2.61
C GLY A 91 -6.59 6.86 1.66
N THR A 92 -5.81 5.91 2.16
CA THR A 92 -4.82 5.16 1.36
C THR A 92 -4.96 3.67 1.67
N PRO A 93 -5.37 2.83 0.70
CA PRO A 93 -5.65 3.15 -0.71
C PRO A 93 -6.87 4.06 -0.89
N THR A 94 -6.96 4.74 -2.05
CA THR A 94 -8.02 5.70 -2.36
C THR A 94 -9.41 5.10 -2.11
N PRO A 95 -10.26 5.72 -1.27
CA PRO A 95 -11.55 5.15 -0.91
C PRO A 95 -12.59 5.26 -2.03
N THR A 96 -13.55 4.36 -2.05
CA THR A 96 -14.74 4.42 -2.92
C THR A 96 -15.88 5.12 -2.20
N ILE A 97 -16.50 6.12 -2.85
CA ILE A 97 -17.63 6.89 -2.31
C ILE A 97 -18.93 6.40 -2.94
N SER A 98 -19.95 6.16 -2.11
CA SER A 98 -21.32 5.85 -2.54
C SER A 98 -22.30 6.86 -1.95
N LEU A 99 -23.15 7.45 -2.78
CA LEU A 99 -24.21 8.36 -2.36
C LEU A 99 -25.56 7.63 -2.45
N TYR A 100 -26.31 7.64 -1.34
CA TYR A 100 -27.67 7.12 -1.28
C TYR A 100 -28.65 8.28 -1.14
N ILE A 101 -29.71 8.28 -1.96
CA ILE A 101 -30.76 9.30 -1.98
C ILE A 101 -32.08 8.60 -1.67
N SER A 102 -32.79 9.07 -0.65
CA SER A 102 -34.10 8.55 -0.21
C SER A 102 -35.18 9.59 -0.29
#